data_AF-A0A6N7MB05-F1
#
_entry.id   AF-A0A6N7MB05-F1
#
_cell.length_a   1.000
_cell.length_b   1.000
_cell.length_c   1.000
_cell.angle_alpha   90.00
_cell.angle_beta   90.00
_cell.angle_gamma   90.00
#
_symmetry.space_group_name_H-M   'P 1'
#
loop_
_entity.id
_entity.type
_entity.pdbx_description
1 polymer ?
#
loop_
_entity_poly.entity_id
_entity_poly.type
_entity_poly.pdbx_seq_one_letter_code
_entity_poly.pdbx_strand_id
1 'polypeptide(L)' 'GPLGAYLIHNKIMTAENDHFSFVGFQGEKIGRPGRVRVEVGIKEKKPVVVKIIGEATIVFKSQIEI' A
#
# COMPACT_ATOMS: atom_id res chain seq x y z
N GLY A 1 -1.66 2.95 -0.92
CA GLY A 1 -1.03 3.53 -2.13
C GLY A 1 -0.83 5.02 -1.96
N PRO A 2 -1.78 5.88 -2.40
CA PRO A 2 -1.62 7.34 -2.41
C PRO A 2 -1.27 7.95 -1.05
N LEU A 3 -1.77 7.37 0.05
CA LEU A 3 -1.43 7.78 1.41
C LEU A 3 0.08 7.83 1.66
N GLY A 4 0.86 6.86 1.15
CA GLY A 4 2.32 6.86 1.31
C GLY A 4 2.98 8.08 0.67
N ALA A 5 2.60 8.38 -0.58
CA ALA A 5 3.08 9.59 -1.26
C ALA A 5 2.64 10.86 -0.53
N TYR A 6 1.39 10.91 -0.05
CA TYR A 6 0.86 12.04 0.70
C TYR A 6 1.66 12.33 1.97
N LEU A 7 1.99 11.28 2.75
CA LEU A 7 2.75 11.42 4.00
C LEU A 7 4.15 12.03 3.75
N ILE A 8 4.82 11.60 2.68
CA ILE A 8 6.14 12.12 2.30
C ILE A 8 6.03 13.53 1.72
N HIS A 9 5.10 13.77 0.80
CA HIS A 9 4.92 15.06 0.16
C HIS A 9 4.65 16.17 1.18
N ASN A 10 3.82 15.88 2.18
CA ASN A 10 3.48 16.82 3.25
C ASN A 10 4.45 16.81 4.43
N LYS A 11 5.59 16.10 4.33
CA LYS A 11 6.63 16.01 5.37
C LYS A 11 6.09 15.52 6.73
N ILE A 12 5.03 14.72 6.70
CA ILE A 12 4.43 14.09 7.91
C ILE A 12 5.32 12.92 8.36
N MET A 13 5.94 12.22 7.40
CA MET A 13 6.91 11.17 7.64
C MET A 13 8.24 11.52 6.97
N THR A 14 9.33 11.10 7.59
CA THR A 14 10.67 11.16 7.01
C THR A 14 10.99 9.86 6.29
N ALA A 15 11.81 9.97 5.24
CA ALA A 15 12.35 8.84 4.52
C ALA A 15 13.73 8.48 5.06
N GLU A 16 14.04 7.19 5.03
CA GLU A 16 15.37 6.68 5.29
C GLU A 16 15.92 6.14 3.97
N ASN A 17 17.14 6.54 3.58
CA ASN A 17 17.79 6.07 2.34
C ASN A 17 16.90 6.22 1.09
N ASP A 18 16.25 7.38 0.94
CA ASP A 18 15.35 7.68 -0.18
C ASP A 18 14.15 6.71 -0.34
N HIS A 19 13.83 5.99 0.73
CA HIS A 19 12.72 5.04 0.78
C HIS A 19 11.85 5.29 2.01
N PHE A 20 10.56 5.03 1.84
CA PHE A 20 9.62 4.97 2.93
C PHE A 20 8.70 3.77 2.74
N SER A 21 8.44 3.02 3.80
CA SER A 21 7.55 1.87 3.73
C SER A 21 6.66 1.77 4.95
N PHE A 22 5.45 1.27 4.76
CA PHE A 22 4.52 0.97 5.85
C PHE A 22 3.53 -0.13 5.45
N VAL A 23 2.87 -0.69 6.45
CA VAL A 23 1.72 -1.60 6.26
C VAL A 23 0.45 -0.84 6.58
N GLY A 24 -0.44 -0.71 5.59
CA GLY A 24 -1.76 -0.13 5.77
C GLY A 24 -2.80 -1.19 6.12
N PHE A 25 -3.62 -0.92 7.12
CA PHE A 25 -4.73 -1.78 7.56
C PHE A 25 -6.06 -1.09 7.25
N GLN A 26 -7.02 -1.82 6.66
CA GLN A 26 -8.34 -1.30 6.31
C GLN A 26 -9.41 -2.39 6.39
N GLY A 27 -10.66 -2.02 6.65
CA GLY A 27 -11.81 -2.93 6.58
C GLY A 27 -12.19 -3.60 7.91
N GLU A 28 -11.47 -3.32 9.00
CA GLU A 28 -11.78 -3.81 10.36
C GLU A 28 -13.25 -3.57 10.76
N LYS A 29 -13.73 -2.32 10.59
CA LYS A 29 -15.09 -1.93 11.01
C LYS A 29 -16.22 -2.62 10.24
N ILE A 30 -15.94 -3.16 9.06
CA ILE A 30 -16.92 -3.88 8.24
C ILE A 30 -16.70 -5.40 8.27
N GLY A 31 -15.82 -5.90 9.16
CA GLY A 31 -15.51 -7.33 9.28
C GLY A 31 -14.79 -7.91 8.07
N ARG A 32 -14.13 -7.08 7.26
CA ARG A 32 -13.35 -7.50 6.08
C ARG A 32 -11.92 -6.96 6.20
N PRO A 33 -11.15 -7.42 7.20
CA PRO A 33 -9.81 -6.92 7.45
C PRO A 33 -8.90 -7.22 6.27
N GLY A 34 -8.18 -6.21 5.82
CA GLY A 34 -7.21 -6.29 4.73
C GLY A 34 -5.96 -5.51 5.09
N ARG A 35 -4.82 -6.00 4.60
CA ARG A 35 -3.53 -5.34 4.75
C ARG A 35 -2.83 -5.20 3.41
N VAL A 36 -2.11 -4.10 3.22
CA VAL A 36 -1.23 -3.89 2.07
C VAL A 36 0.09 -3.32 2.53
N ARG A 37 1.21 -3.81 1.99
CA ARG A 37 2.51 -3.15 2.14
C ARG A 37 2.61 -2.06 1.06
N VAL A 38 3.01 -0.87 1.46
CA VAL A 38 3.23 0.26 0.56
C VAL A 38 4.69 0.66 0.65
N GLU A 39 5.33 0.79 -0.50
CA GLU A 39 6.71 1.28 -0.63
C GLU A 39 6.69 2.54 -1.48
N VAL A 40 7.40 3.57 -1.02
CA VAL A 40 7.50 4.87 -1.68
C VAL A 40 8.97 5.11 -1.97
N GLY A 41 9.31 5.21 -3.25
CA GLY A 41 10.62 5.68 -3.69
C GLY A 41 10.62 7.19 -3.77
N ILE A 42 11.70 7.80 -3.31
CA ILE A 42 11.80 9.25 -3.07
C ILE A 42 13.02 9.79 -3.80
N LYS A 43 12.88 10.98 -4.38
CA LYS A 43 13.99 11.72 -4.98
C LYS A 43 13.78 13.20 -4.70
N GLU A 44 14.84 13.88 -4.26
CA GLU A 44 14.78 15.31 -3.92
C GLU A 44 13.63 15.65 -2.94
N LYS A 45 13.44 14.79 -1.93
CA LYS A 45 12.37 14.90 -0.91
C LYS A 45 10.94 14.85 -1.47
N LYS A 46 10.76 14.36 -2.70
CA LYS A 46 9.45 14.17 -3.34
C LYS A 46 9.21 12.69 -3.63
N PRO A 47 7.97 12.19 -3.45
CA PRO A 47 7.65 10.83 -3.86
C PRO A 47 7.68 10.74 -5.40
N VAL A 48 8.42 9.78 -5.94
CA VAL A 48 8.54 9.56 -7.39
C VAL A 48 7.86 8.27 -7.86
N VAL A 49 7.76 7.27 -6.98
CA VAL A 49 7.10 6.01 -7.27
C VAL A 49 6.43 5.46 -6.02
N VAL A 50 5.27 4.83 -6.21
CA VAL A 50 4.57 4.10 -5.15
C VAL A 50 4.31 2.68 -5.62
N LYS A 51 4.74 1.70 -4.85
CA LYS A 51 4.44 0.28 -5.06
C LYS A 51 3.47 -0.19 -3.98
N ILE A 52 2.49 -1.01 -4.37
CA ILE A 52 1.52 -1.61 -3.47
C ILE A 52 1.65 -3.12 -3.61
N ILE A 53 1.88 -3.79 -2.48
CA ILE A 53 2.09 -5.23 -2.41
C ILE A 53 1.02 -5.80 -1.49
N GLY A 54 0.33 -6.82 -1.98
CA GLY A 54 -0.73 -7.52 -1.26
C GLY A 54 -0.62 -9.02 -1.46
N GLU A 55 -1.11 -9.76 -0.48
CA GLU A 55 -1.33 -11.19 -0.57
C GLU A 55 -2.80 -11.44 -0.90
N ALA A 56 -3.09 -12.55 -1.57
CA ALA A 56 -4.45 -12.96 -1.90
C ALA A 56 -4.66 -14.43 -1.56
N THR A 57 -5.90 -14.78 -1.22
CA THR A 57 -6.32 -16.16 -0.94
C THR A 57 -7.43 -16.55 -1.91
N ILE A 58 -7.28 -17.71 -2.56
CA ILE A 58 -8.32 -18.28 -3.41
C ILE A 58 -9.42 -18.84 -2.51
N VAL A 59 -10.66 -18.36 -2.69
CA VAL A 59 -11.81 -18.86 -1.93
C VAL A 59 -12.39 -20.11 -2.58
N PHE A 60 -12.53 -20.10 -3.91
CA PHE A 60 -12.93 -21.26 -4.71
C PHE A 60 -12.50 -21.04 -6.17
N LYS A 61 -12.55 -22.10 -6.98
CA LYS A 61 -12.28 -22.05 -8.41
C LYS A 61 -13.27 -23.00 -9.11
N SER A 62 -13.92 -22.52 -10.16
CA SER A 62 -14.87 -23.29 -10.98
C SER A 62 -14.83 -22.84 -12.44
N GLN A 63 -15.56 -23.55 -13.31
CA GLN A 63 -15.86 -23.14 -14.68
C GLN A 63 -17.28 -22.58 -14.75
N ILE A 64 -17.50 -21.61 -15.65
CA ILE A 64 -18.84 -21.10 -15.96
C ILE A 64 -19.40 -21.99 -17.08
N GLU A 65 -20.53 -22.63 -16.84
CA GLU A 65 -21.33 -23.32 -17.86
C GLU A 65 -22.46 -22.39 -18.30
N ILE A 66 -22.78 -22.39 -19.60
CA ILE A 66 -23.83 -21.57 -20.23
C ILE A 66 -24.99 -22.46 -20.59
#